data_AF-A0A8T5PWU9-F1
#
_entry.id   AF-A0A8T5PWU9-F1
#
_cell.length_a   1.000
_cell.length_b   1.000
_cell.length_c   1.000
_cell.angle_alpha   90.00
_cell.angle_beta   90.00
_cell.angle_gamma   90.00
#
_symmetry.space_group_name_H-M   'P 1'
#
loop_
_entity.id
_entity.type
_entity.pdbx_description
1 polymer ?
#
loop_
_entity_poly.entity_id
_entity_poly.type
_entity_poly.pdbx_seq_one_letter_code
_entity_poly.pdbx_strand_id
1 'polypeptide(L)'
;MEEKEPNSKYGEEQRIDHSFTISTDVDELVKLVDQVKEISLSDAASKLNVPVRTLEAWANYLEEEGALSIKYKLTTPYLVSSIAGEKTGEKLPKKQELRYEYTPRTKFSEDEHKDKVVEVDESTEDFQIPDVFPEFTHRVNQLLEKAYEDIGKGRYEQAQRIYEEIKKYHEKLPTGLNNVKKDFDIKLTKLNRDLSVNIKGAHKKEVDRLTREIQHKLKEIDSAVSKHDINRAEEIYGEVEQLYNNFPESYAVNKALIKTHILDVYEKLTSQKK
;
A
#
# COMPACT_ATOMS: atom_id res chain seq x y z
N MET A 1 23.43 -47.98 -60.24
CA MET A 1 23.52 -47.89 -58.77
C MET A 1 23.02 -46.51 -58.43
N GLU A 2 21.79 -46.43 -57.96
CA GLU A 2 21.04 -45.19 -57.80
C GLU A 2 20.82 -45.03 -56.29
N GLU A 3 21.56 -44.10 -55.69
CA GLU A 3 21.54 -43.82 -54.26
C GLU A 3 20.23 -43.11 -53.90
N LYS A 4 19.36 -43.81 -53.19
CA LYS A 4 18.14 -43.24 -52.61
C LYS A 4 18.50 -42.55 -51.29
N GLU A 5 18.38 -41.23 -51.27
CA GLU A 5 18.48 -40.44 -50.04
C GLU A 5 17.31 -40.74 -49.08
N PRO A 6 17.55 -40.83 -47.76
CA PRO A 6 16.51 -41.06 -46.77
C PRO A 6 15.73 -39.76 -46.48
N ASN A 7 14.44 -39.81 -46.79
CA ASN A 7 13.43 -38.79 -46.51
C ASN A 7 13.24 -38.65 -44.98
N SER A 8 13.97 -37.70 -44.38
CA SER A 8 13.89 -37.33 -42.97
C SER A 8 12.61 -36.53 -42.69
N LYS A 9 11.51 -37.25 -42.53
CA LYS A 9 10.20 -36.74 -42.10
C LYS A 9 10.07 -36.79 -40.58
N TYR A 10 10.95 -36.10 -39.86
CA TYR A 10 10.76 -35.75 -38.45
C TYR A 10 10.14 -34.34 -38.46
N GLY A 11 8.86 -34.16 -38.16
CA GLY A 11 8.26 -34.41 -36.85
C GLY A 11 8.10 -33.05 -36.19
N GLU A 12 7.11 -32.26 -36.64
CA GLU A 12 6.73 -31.01 -35.99
C GLU A 12 6.27 -31.34 -34.56
N GLU A 13 7.18 -31.13 -33.59
CA GLU A 13 6.84 -31.11 -32.18
C GLU A 13 5.83 -29.98 -31.96
N GLN A 14 4.58 -30.36 -31.79
CA GLN A 14 3.53 -29.47 -31.30
C GLN A 14 3.94 -29.01 -29.89
N ARG A 15 4.57 -27.84 -29.82
CA ARG A 15 4.75 -27.11 -28.57
C ARG A 15 3.36 -26.73 -28.06
N ILE A 16 2.89 -27.50 -27.09
CA ILE A 16 1.66 -27.19 -26.39
C ILE A 16 1.98 -26.04 -25.42
N ASP A 17 1.71 -24.81 -25.84
CA ASP A 17 1.75 -23.63 -24.97
C ASP A 17 0.61 -23.74 -23.94
N HIS A 18 0.87 -24.43 -22.84
CA HIS A 18 0.00 -24.43 -21.66
C HIS A 18 0.36 -23.25 -20.76
N SER A 19 0.11 -22.02 -21.23
CA SER A 19 -0.02 -20.89 -20.31
C SER A 19 -1.41 -20.97 -19.66
N PHE A 20 -1.46 -21.64 -18.51
CA PHE A 20 -2.64 -21.62 -17.65
C PHE A 20 -2.73 -20.24 -16.99
N THR A 21 -3.35 -19.29 -17.67
CA THR A 21 -3.60 -17.96 -17.11
C THR A 21 -4.86 -18.03 -16.26
N ILE A 22 -4.67 -18.01 -14.93
CA ILE A 22 -5.79 -17.87 -13.98
C ILE A 22 -6.38 -16.48 -14.20
N SER A 23 -7.63 -16.41 -14.66
CA SER A 23 -8.38 -15.14 -14.78
C SER A 23 -9.09 -14.87 -13.45
N THR A 24 -8.92 -13.66 -12.94
CA THR A 24 -9.61 -13.15 -11.75
C THR A 24 -10.72 -12.17 -12.15
N ASP A 25 -11.66 -11.91 -11.24
CA ASP A 25 -12.73 -10.92 -11.45
C ASP A 25 -12.16 -9.50 -11.71
N VAL A 26 -10.96 -9.22 -11.19
CA VAL A 26 -10.24 -7.96 -11.44
C VAL A 26 -9.80 -7.87 -12.90
N ASP A 27 -9.37 -8.99 -13.50
CA ASP A 27 -9.02 -9.04 -14.93
C ASP A 27 -10.26 -8.82 -15.81
N GLU A 28 -11.42 -9.30 -15.38
CA GLU A 28 -12.69 -9.04 -16.07
C GLU A 28 -13.08 -7.56 -16.02
N LEU A 29 -12.85 -6.89 -14.89
CA LEU A 29 -13.04 -5.44 -14.77
C LEU A 29 -12.14 -4.66 -15.73
N VAL A 30 -10.84 -4.97 -15.78
CA VAL A 30 -9.90 -4.29 -16.69
C VAL A 30 -10.31 -4.51 -18.15
N LYS A 31 -10.64 -5.75 -18.53
CA LYS A 31 -11.14 -6.08 -19.88
C LYS A 31 -12.42 -5.31 -20.22
N LEU A 32 -13.35 -5.21 -19.28
CA LEU A 32 -14.60 -4.48 -19.46
C LEU A 32 -14.35 -2.99 -19.72
N VAL A 33 -13.49 -2.36 -18.92
CA VAL A 33 -13.16 -0.94 -19.08
C VAL A 33 -12.39 -0.69 -20.38
N ASP A 34 -11.49 -1.61 -20.77
CA ASP A 34 -10.76 -1.51 -22.05
C ASP A 34 -11.67 -1.60 -23.28
N GLN A 35 -12.72 -2.43 -23.21
CA GLN A 35 -13.73 -2.58 -24.27
C GLN A 35 -14.64 -1.35 -24.36
N VAL A 36 -15.14 -0.86 -23.23
CA VAL A 36 -16.13 0.23 -23.18
C VAL A 36 -15.47 1.63 -23.23
N LYS A 37 -14.16 1.72 -22.95
CA LYS A 37 -13.33 2.93 -22.78
C LYS A 37 -13.66 3.77 -21.56
N GLU A 38 -14.94 3.94 -21.24
CA GLU A 38 -15.41 4.65 -20.07
C GLU A 38 -16.72 4.03 -19.56
N ILE A 39 -16.79 3.68 -18.27
CA ILE A 39 -18.00 3.09 -17.66
C ILE A 39 -18.22 3.63 -16.26
N SER A 40 -19.48 3.91 -15.89
CA SER A 40 -19.79 4.32 -14.51
C SER A 40 -19.57 3.16 -13.54
N LEU A 41 -19.21 3.46 -12.30
CA LEU A 41 -18.93 2.44 -11.29
C LEU A 41 -20.16 1.58 -10.99
N SER A 42 -21.37 2.16 -11.01
CA SER A 42 -22.63 1.44 -10.86
C SER A 42 -22.96 0.50 -12.03
N ASP A 43 -22.66 0.92 -13.26
CA ASP A 43 -22.90 0.10 -14.45
C ASP A 43 -21.91 -1.07 -14.53
N ALA A 44 -20.65 -0.83 -14.18
CA ALA A 44 -19.62 -1.88 -14.11
C ALA A 44 -19.99 -2.93 -13.05
N ALA A 45 -20.42 -2.49 -11.86
CA ALA A 45 -20.93 -3.36 -10.79
C ALA A 45 -22.09 -4.24 -11.25
N SER A 46 -23.04 -3.65 -11.98
CA SER A 46 -24.19 -4.38 -12.52
C SER A 46 -23.79 -5.40 -13.58
N LYS A 47 -22.82 -5.08 -14.44
CA LYS A 47 -22.35 -5.98 -15.51
C LYS A 47 -21.54 -7.17 -15.00
N LEU A 48 -20.70 -6.96 -13.98
CA LEU A 48 -19.87 -8.01 -13.38
C LEU A 48 -20.60 -8.77 -12.27
N ASN A 49 -21.81 -8.34 -11.89
CA ASN A 49 -22.56 -8.88 -10.75
C ASN A 49 -21.76 -8.81 -9.43
N VAL A 50 -21.08 -7.68 -9.21
CA VAL A 50 -20.23 -7.43 -8.04
C VAL A 50 -20.79 -6.22 -7.27
N PRO A 51 -20.80 -6.22 -5.92
CA PRO A 51 -21.22 -5.06 -5.15
C PRO A 51 -20.38 -3.81 -5.47
N VAL A 52 -21.04 -2.65 -5.60
CA VAL A 52 -20.40 -1.35 -5.92
C VAL A 52 -19.20 -1.06 -5.00
N ARG A 53 -19.32 -1.32 -3.69
CA ARG A 53 -18.23 -1.12 -2.73
C ARG A 53 -16.99 -1.97 -3.02
N THR A 54 -17.17 -3.21 -3.47
CA THR A 54 -16.07 -4.11 -3.84
C THR A 54 -15.39 -3.61 -5.10
N LEU A 55 -16.19 -3.17 -6.09
CA LEU A 55 -15.69 -2.64 -7.35
C LEU A 55 -14.95 -1.30 -7.16
N GLU A 56 -15.39 -0.48 -6.21
CA GLU A 56 -14.71 0.76 -5.79
C GLU A 56 -13.34 0.47 -5.16
N ALA A 57 -13.25 -0.55 -4.29
CA ALA A 57 -11.98 -0.97 -3.73
C ALA A 57 -11.00 -1.46 -4.80
N TRP A 58 -11.48 -2.25 -5.78
CA TRP A 58 -10.67 -2.69 -6.92
C TRP A 58 -10.23 -1.51 -7.81
N ALA A 59 -11.15 -0.58 -8.11
CA ALA A 59 -10.85 0.59 -8.91
C ALA A 59 -9.76 1.47 -8.27
N ASN A 60 -9.84 1.71 -6.96
CA ASN A 60 -8.82 2.47 -6.22
C ASN A 60 -7.45 1.77 -6.29
N TYR A 61 -7.41 0.46 -6.09
CA TYR A 61 -6.17 -0.32 -6.21
C TYR A 61 -5.59 -0.26 -7.63
N LEU A 62 -6.42 -0.42 -8.66
CA LEU A 62 -6.00 -0.35 -10.06
C LEU A 62 -5.57 1.06 -10.50
N GLU A 63 -6.10 2.10 -9.86
CA GLU A 63 -5.65 3.48 -10.05
C GLU A 63 -4.28 3.73 -9.40
N GLU A 64 -4.03 3.18 -8.22
CA GLU A 64 -2.72 3.24 -7.56
C GLU A 64 -1.63 2.55 -8.40
N GLU A 65 -1.96 1.42 -9.04
CA GLU A 65 -1.07 0.69 -9.95
C GLU A 65 -0.99 1.31 -11.37
N GLY A 66 -1.84 2.30 -11.67
CA GLY A 66 -1.88 2.98 -12.98
C GLY A 66 -2.47 2.16 -14.12
N ALA A 67 -3.21 1.09 -13.82
CA ALA A 67 -3.93 0.28 -14.81
C ALA A 67 -5.22 0.96 -15.27
N LEU A 68 -5.91 1.65 -14.36
CA LEU A 68 -7.13 2.41 -14.62
C LEU A 68 -7.05 3.82 -14.03
N SER A 69 -7.99 4.68 -14.38
CA SER A 69 -8.13 6.00 -13.78
C SER A 69 -9.60 6.29 -13.45
N ILE A 70 -9.85 6.91 -12.30
CA ILE A 70 -11.20 7.27 -11.85
C ILE A 70 -11.46 8.73 -12.20
N LYS A 71 -12.37 8.99 -13.15
CA LYS A 71 -12.82 10.33 -13.51
C LYS A 71 -14.17 10.63 -12.88
N TYR A 72 -14.32 11.81 -12.31
CA TYR A 72 -15.60 12.26 -11.76
C TYR A 72 -16.33 13.14 -12.78
N LYS A 73 -17.55 12.74 -13.14
CA LYS A 73 -18.49 13.59 -13.89
C LYS A 73 -19.66 13.92 -12.97
N LEU A 74 -19.74 15.19 -12.55
CA LEU A 74 -20.61 15.63 -11.46
C LEU A 74 -20.26 14.88 -10.15
N THR A 75 -21.18 14.05 -9.65
CA THR A 75 -21.02 13.24 -8.43
C THR A 75 -20.82 11.76 -8.71
N THR A 76 -20.72 11.37 -9.99
CA THR A 76 -20.66 9.95 -10.39
C THR A 76 -19.23 9.58 -10.80
N PRO A 77 -18.61 8.56 -10.18
CA PRO A 77 -17.30 8.06 -10.58
C PRO A 77 -17.40 7.19 -11.84
N TYR A 78 -16.50 7.43 -12.79
CA TYR A 78 -16.33 6.69 -14.04
C TYR A 78 -14.93 6.08 -14.10
N LEU A 79 -14.85 4.82 -14.52
CA LEU A 79 -13.61 4.11 -14.76
C LEU A 79 -13.18 4.31 -16.21
N VAL A 80 -11.93 4.72 -16.42
CA VAL A 80 -11.33 4.96 -17.75
C VAL A 80 -10.05 4.17 -17.87
N SER A 81 -9.82 3.53 -19.02
CA SER A 81 -8.57 2.83 -19.30
C SER A 81 -7.41 3.83 -19.42
N SER A 82 -6.37 3.64 -18.60
CA SER A 82 -5.19 4.53 -18.60
C SER A 82 -4.37 4.41 -19.89
N ILE A 83 -4.48 3.28 -20.59
CA ILE A 83 -3.69 2.96 -21.79
C ILE A 83 -4.18 3.76 -23.03
N ALA A 84 -5.44 4.21 -23.05
CA ALA A 84 -6.01 4.91 -24.20
C ALA A 84 -5.71 6.42 -24.23
N GLY A 85 -5.04 6.98 -23.21
CA GLY A 85 -4.95 8.42 -22.99
C GLY A 85 -3.72 9.15 -23.56
N GLU A 86 -2.63 8.47 -23.89
CA GLU A 86 -1.40 9.15 -24.31
C GLU A 86 -1.28 9.28 -25.83
N LYS A 87 -1.98 10.25 -26.44
CA LYS A 87 -1.48 11.03 -27.62
C LYS A 87 -2.09 12.42 -27.76
N THR A 88 -3.13 12.78 -27.03
CA THR A 88 -3.54 14.20 -26.94
C THR A 88 -2.70 14.86 -25.87
N GLY A 89 -1.78 15.73 -26.30
CA GLY A 89 -0.89 16.54 -25.45
C GLY A 89 -1.61 17.58 -24.58
N GLU A 90 -2.76 17.19 -24.01
CA GLU A 90 -3.27 17.78 -22.80
C GLU A 90 -2.30 17.37 -21.71
N LYS A 91 -1.38 18.30 -21.39
CA LYS A 91 -0.52 18.21 -20.24
C LYS A 91 -1.40 17.71 -19.09
N LEU A 92 -1.22 16.45 -18.70
CA LEU A 92 -1.62 15.98 -17.37
C LEU A 92 -1.35 17.16 -16.46
N PRO A 93 -2.35 17.72 -15.74
CA PRO A 93 -2.09 18.82 -14.82
C PRO A 93 -0.89 18.33 -14.03
N LYS A 94 0.27 18.99 -14.24
CA LYS A 94 1.54 18.63 -13.60
C LYS A 94 1.10 18.23 -12.23
N LYS A 95 1.33 16.95 -11.85
CA LYS A 95 1.03 16.43 -10.52
C LYS A 95 1.36 17.60 -9.63
N GLN A 96 0.33 18.37 -9.25
CA GLN A 96 0.50 19.37 -8.25
C GLN A 96 0.85 18.38 -7.18
N GLU A 97 2.11 18.39 -6.78
CA GLU A 97 2.40 17.95 -5.46
C GLU A 97 1.28 18.62 -4.67
N LEU A 98 0.30 17.82 -4.29
CA LEU A 98 -0.34 17.96 -3.03
C LEU A 98 0.82 17.74 -2.03
N ARG A 99 1.84 18.61 -2.05
CA ARG A 99 1.99 19.62 -1.03
C ARG A 99 0.56 20.02 -0.69
N TYR A 100 -0.05 19.20 0.16
CA TYR A 100 -0.70 19.73 1.32
C TYR A 100 0.35 20.70 1.91
N GLU A 101 0.41 21.91 1.36
CA GLU A 101 0.51 23.05 2.23
C GLU A 101 -0.63 22.78 3.19
N TYR A 102 -0.23 22.26 4.35
CA TYR A 102 -0.97 22.39 5.56
C TYR A 102 -1.13 23.91 5.69
N THR A 103 -2.11 24.46 4.97
CA THR A 103 -2.73 25.69 5.37
C THR A 103 -3.27 25.30 6.73
N PRO A 104 -2.71 25.83 7.84
CA PRO A 104 -3.36 25.66 9.11
C PRO A 104 -4.80 26.06 8.85
N ARG A 105 -5.70 25.08 9.03
CA ARG A 105 -7.13 25.19 8.81
C ARG A 105 -7.50 26.62 9.16
N THR A 106 -7.93 27.37 8.14
CA THR A 106 -8.53 28.68 8.27
C THR A 106 -9.37 28.63 9.53
N LYS A 107 -9.08 29.56 10.46
CA LYS A 107 -9.87 29.77 11.66
C LYS A 107 -11.33 29.63 11.24
N PHE A 108 -11.95 28.52 11.64
CA PHE A 108 -13.39 28.36 11.49
C PHE A 108 -13.93 29.50 12.35
N SER A 109 -14.40 30.55 11.69
CA SER A 109 -15.21 31.58 12.34
C SER A 109 -16.36 30.86 13.02
N GLU A 110 -16.44 31.01 14.33
CA GLU A 110 -17.44 30.40 15.22
C GLU A 110 -18.87 30.91 14.98
N ASP A 111 -19.19 31.46 13.81
CA ASP A 111 -20.34 32.35 13.65
C ASP A 111 -21.61 31.77 12.99
N GLU A 112 -21.66 30.50 12.53
CA GLU A 112 -22.83 30.05 11.73
C GLU A 112 -23.49 28.72 12.11
N HIS A 113 -23.54 28.37 13.41
CA HIS A 113 -24.49 27.36 13.89
C HIS A 113 -25.24 27.84 15.15
N LYS A 114 -26.17 28.79 14.98
CA LYS A 114 -27.05 29.25 16.06
C LYS A 114 -28.43 28.58 16.15
N ASP A 115 -28.91 27.87 15.13
CA ASP A 115 -30.31 27.42 15.15
C ASP A 115 -30.46 25.90 15.17
N LYS A 116 -30.22 25.32 16.37
CA LYS A 116 -30.97 24.18 16.95
C LYS A 116 -30.37 23.86 18.32
N VAL A 117 -30.64 24.75 19.27
CA VAL A 117 -30.47 24.45 20.69
C VAL A 117 -31.57 23.46 21.05
N VAL A 118 -31.19 22.19 21.18
CA VAL A 118 -31.99 21.25 21.95
C VAL A 118 -31.85 21.72 23.39
N GLU A 119 -32.94 22.15 24.02
CA GLU A 119 -33.00 22.39 25.46
C GLU A 119 -32.70 21.06 26.15
N VAL A 120 -31.42 20.84 26.46
CA VAL A 120 -30.98 19.79 27.36
C VAL A 120 -31.24 20.34 28.75
N ASP A 121 -32.20 19.75 29.43
CA ASP A 121 -32.61 20.03 30.81
C ASP A 121 -31.37 20.25 31.71
N GLU A 122 -31.11 21.51 32.06
CA GLU A 122 -29.98 22.01 32.86
C GLU A 122 -30.14 21.66 34.36
N SER A 123 -30.53 20.42 34.68
CA SER A 123 -30.34 19.87 36.03
C SER A 123 -28.90 19.36 36.18
N THR A 124 -27.94 20.24 35.93
CA THR A 124 -26.54 20.02 36.35
C THR A 124 -26.48 20.20 37.86
N GLU A 125 -26.74 19.11 38.59
CA GLU A 125 -26.23 18.99 39.95
C GLU A 125 -24.72 19.31 39.91
N ASP A 126 -24.26 20.19 40.80
CA ASP A 126 -22.88 20.67 40.92
C ASP A 126 -21.90 19.50 41.06
N PHE A 127 -21.53 18.88 39.94
CA PHE A 127 -20.56 17.81 39.91
C PHE A 127 -19.18 18.44 40.06
N GLN A 128 -18.73 18.54 41.31
CA GLN A 128 -17.38 18.98 41.62
C GLN A 128 -16.38 18.06 40.92
N ILE A 129 -15.80 18.55 39.82
CA ILE A 129 -14.76 17.84 39.09
C ILE A 129 -13.59 17.67 40.05
N PRO A 130 -13.18 16.43 40.39
CA PRO A 130 -12.05 16.22 41.28
C PRO A 130 -10.79 16.87 40.72
N ASP A 131 -10.05 17.59 41.56
CA ASP A 131 -8.83 18.36 41.23
C ASP A 131 -7.64 17.50 40.71
N VAL A 132 -7.87 16.19 40.50
CA VAL A 132 -6.88 15.20 40.03
C VAL A 132 -6.73 15.22 38.50
N PHE A 133 -7.58 15.97 37.81
CA PHE A 133 -7.67 15.93 36.35
C PHE A 133 -6.55 16.66 35.56
N PRO A 134 -5.96 17.76 36.06
CA PRO A 134 -4.86 18.44 35.37
C PRO A 134 -3.62 17.55 35.17
N GLU A 135 -3.28 16.72 36.15
CA GLU A 135 -2.12 15.82 36.09
C GLU A 135 -2.27 14.77 34.99
N PHE A 136 -3.47 14.20 34.86
CA PHE A 136 -3.77 13.21 33.83
C PHE A 136 -3.58 13.78 32.43
N THR A 137 -4.13 14.97 32.18
CA THR A 137 -4.03 15.64 30.88
C THR A 137 -2.58 16.01 30.57
N HIS A 138 -1.84 16.50 31.56
CA HIS A 138 -0.42 16.81 31.42
C HIS A 138 0.40 15.57 31.05
N ARG A 139 0.20 14.45 31.76
CA ARG A 139 0.92 13.20 31.49
C ARG A 139 0.68 12.69 30.08
N VAL A 140 -0.56 12.72 29.60
CA VAL A 140 -0.88 12.26 28.25
C VAL A 140 -0.26 13.16 27.19
N ASN A 141 -0.26 14.48 27.40
CA ASN A 141 0.40 15.40 26.48
C ASN A 141 1.93 15.15 26.40
N GLN A 142 2.58 14.84 27.53
CA GLN A 142 4.00 14.43 27.52
C GLN A 142 4.23 13.13 26.73
N LEU A 143 3.35 12.13 26.89
CA LEU A 143 3.44 10.88 26.13
C LEU A 143 3.23 11.14 24.63
N LEU A 144 2.26 11.98 24.25
CA LEU A 144 2.03 12.37 22.86
C LEU A 144 3.26 13.04 22.25
N GLU A 145 3.85 14.01 22.96
CA GLU A 145 5.07 14.70 22.51
C GLU A 145 6.22 13.72 22.29
N LYS A 146 6.45 12.82 23.26
CA LYS A 146 7.47 11.79 23.14
C LYS A 146 7.21 10.82 21.98
N ALA A 147 5.96 10.42 21.76
CA ALA A 147 5.60 9.56 20.62
C ALA A 147 5.91 10.26 19.29
N TYR A 148 5.58 11.55 19.16
CA TYR A 148 5.91 12.34 17.97
C TYR A 148 7.42 12.54 17.78
N GLU A 149 8.18 12.71 18.86
CA GLU A 149 9.64 12.74 18.83
C GLU A 149 10.22 11.42 18.31
N ASP A 150 9.71 10.28 18.80
CA ASP A 150 10.12 8.95 18.35
C ASP A 150 9.77 8.71 16.87
N ILE A 151 8.59 9.16 16.40
CA ILE A 151 8.24 9.13 14.97
C ILE A 151 9.23 9.94 14.14
N GLY A 152 9.55 11.16 14.57
CA GLY A 152 10.51 12.03 13.87
C GLY A 152 11.92 11.44 13.79
N LYS A 153 12.27 10.56 14.74
CA LYS A 153 13.56 9.85 14.79
C LYS A 153 13.52 8.45 14.14
N GLY A 154 12.40 8.05 13.54
CA GLY A 154 12.22 6.73 12.93
C GLY A 154 12.10 5.57 13.92
N ARG A 155 11.88 5.87 15.21
CA ARG A 155 11.75 4.92 16.32
C ARG A 155 10.32 4.42 16.48
N TYR A 156 9.79 3.81 15.43
CA TYR A 156 8.37 3.50 15.33
C TYR A 156 7.88 2.49 16.37
N GLU A 157 8.69 1.50 16.74
CA GLU A 157 8.34 0.54 17.79
C GLU A 157 8.20 1.20 19.17
N GLN A 158 9.06 2.18 19.47
CA GLN A 158 8.97 2.95 20.71
C GLN A 158 7.72 3.82 20.70
N ALA A 159 7.47 4.52 19.59
CA ALA A 159 6.27 5.34 19.43
C ALA A 159 4.97 4.52 19.51
N GLN A 160 4.95 3.31 18.96
CA GLN A 160 3.81 2.39 19.05
C GLN A 160 3.56 1.92 20.47
N ARG A 161 4.61 1.61 21.25
CA ARG A 161 4.45 1.29 22.68
C ARG A 161 3.86 2.46 23.47
N ILE A 162 4.28 3.68 23.17
CA ILE A 162 3.71 4.88 23.81
C ILE A 162 2.25 5.08 23.40
N TYR A 163 1.90 4.85 22.14
CA TYR A 163 0.51 4.89 21.68
C TYR A 163 -0.39 3.92 22.48
N GLU A 164 0.05 2.68 22.67
CA GLU A 164 -0.69 1.70 23.47
C GLU A 164 -0.78 2.10 24.95
N GLU A 165 0.25 2.77 25.49
CA GLU A 165 0.19 3.34 26.84
C GLU A 165 -0.89 4.43 26.94
N ILE A 166 -0.92 5.38 26.00
CA ILE A 166 -1.94 6.45 25.98
C ILE A 166 -3.35 5.86 25.85
N LYS A 167 -3.51 4.81 25.03
CA LYS A 167 -4.79 4.11 24.88
C LYS A 167 -5.27 3.51 26.21
N LYS A 168 -4.38 2.91 26.99
CA LYS A 168 -4.71 2.43 28.36
C LYS A 168 -5.10 3.56 29.31
N TYR A 169 -4.52 4.75 29.17
CA TYR A 169 -4.98 5.93 29.93
C TYR A 169 -6.37 6.37 29.50
N HIS A 170 -6.65 6.38 28.18
CA HIS A 170 -7.95 6.73 27.63
C HIS A 170 -9.08 5.80 28.14
N GLU A 171 -8.82 4.50 28.24
CA GLU A 171 -9.78 3.51 28.75
C GLU A 171 -10.14 3.73 30.23
N LYS A 172 -9.30 4.42 31.00
CA LYS A 172 -9.53 4.71 32.43
C LYS A 172 -10.31 6.01 32.67
N LEU A 173 -10.66 6.75 31.62
CA LEU A 173 -11.39 8.01 31.76
C LEU A 173 -12.82 7.79 32.26
N PRO A 174 -13.27 8.55 33.27
CA PRO A 174 -14.66 8.51 33.74
C PRO A 174 -15.65 8.88 32.63
N THR A 175 -16.83 8.27 32.63
CA THR A 175 -17.89 8.52 31.63
C THR A 175 -18.49 9.93 31.70
N GLY A 176 -18.31 10.66 32.80
CA GLY A 176 -18.76 12.05 32.94
C GLY A 176 -17.92 13.07 32.16
N LEU A 177 -16.77 12.69 31.62
CA LEU A 177 -15.79 13.61 31.00
C LEU A 177 -15.81 13.55 29.46
N ASN A 178 -17.01 13.64 28.88
CA ASN A 178 -17.23 13.48 27.44
C ASN A 178 -16.39 14.43 26.59
N ASN A 179 -16.22 15.69 27.01
CA ASN A 179 -15.45 16.67 26.26
C ASN A 179 -13.95 16.32 26.20
N VAL A 180 -13.38 15.86 27.31
CA VAL A 180 -11.97 15.49 27.37
C VAL A 180 -11.74 14.18 26.62
N LYS A 181 -12.64 13.22 26.78
CA LYS A 181 -12.61 11.97 26.03
C LYS A 181 -12.60 12.22 24.53
N LYS A 182 -13.47 13.12 24.04
CA LYS A 182 -13.52 13.52 22.63
C LYS A 182 -12.21 14.16 22.16
N ASP A 183 -11.60 15.04 22.94
CA ASP A 183 -10.28 15.62 22.62
C ASP A 183 -9.20 14.53 22.52
N PHE A 184 -9.23 13.56 23.44
CA PHE A 184 -8.33 12.42 23.44
C PHE A 184 -8.52 11.52 22.21
N ASP A 185 -9.76 11.21 21.85
CA ASP A 185 -10.08 10.41 20.66
C ASP A 185 -9.53 11.08 19.39
N ILE A 186 -9.67 12.40 19.27
CA ILE A 186 -9.12 13.18 18.15
C ILE A 186 -7.59 13.05 18.10
N LYS A 187 -6.91 13.24 19.25
CA LYS A 187 -5.45 13.15 19.35
C LYS A 187 -4.93 11.74 19.06
N LEU A 188 -5.57 10.71 19.61
CA LEU A 188 -5.23 9.30 19.38
C LEU A 188 -5.44 8.90 17.92
N THR A 189 -6.55 9.33 17.31
CA THR A 189 -6.82 9.07 15.89
C THR A 189 -5.75 9.70 15.01
N LYS A 190 -5.36 10.95 15.30
CA LYS A 190 -4.28 11.64 14.59
C LYS A 190 -2.94 10.91 14.74
N LEU A 191 -2.55 10.57 15.97
CA LEU A 191 -1.29 9.84 16.23
C LEU A 191 -1.27 8.47 15.53
N ASN A 192 -2.37 7.71 15.56
CA ASN A 192 -2.46 6.43 14.88
C ASN A 192 -2.32 6.55 13.35
N ARG A 193 -2.97 7.56 12.76
CA ARG A 193 -2.82 7.88 11.34
C ARG A 193 -1.37 8.22 11.00
N ASP A 194 -0.75 9.10 11.78
CA ASP A 194 0.62 9.55 11.54
C ASP A 194 1.62 8.39 11.68
N LEU A 195 1.45 7.54 12.70
CA LEU A 195 2.23 6.30 12.86
C LEU A 195 2.09 5.38 11.66
N SER A 196 0.85 5.10 11.26
CA SER A 196 0.56 4.18 10.15
C SER A 196 1.19 4.66 8.84
N VAL A 197 1.11 5.96 8.55
CA VAL A 197 1.71 6.54 7.33
C VAL A 197 3.24 6.44 7.38
N ASN A 198 3.86 6.80 8.50
CA ASN A 198 5.32 6.77 8.61
C ASN A 198 5.89 5.35 8.62
N ILE A 199 5.24 4.39 9.30
CA ILE A 199 5.64 2.97 9.30
C ILE A 199 5.57 2.40 7.88
N LYS A 200 4.45 2.61 7.16
CA LYS A 200 4.32 2.17 5.76
C LYS A 200 5.39 2.80 4.87
N GLY A 201 5.65 4.10 5.05
CA GLY A 201 6.69 4.81 4.31
C GLY A 201 8.09 4.26 4.58
N ALA A 202 8.41 3.94 5.83
CA ALA A 202 9.69 3.35 6.21
C ALA A 202 9.86 1.93 5.67
N HIS A 203 8.84 1.08 5.82
CA HIS A 203 8.87 -0.28 5.29
C HIS A 203 9.00 -0.28 3.76
N LYS A 204 8.29 0.62 3.06
CA LYS A 204 8.43 0.77 1.61
C LYS A 204 9.87 1.11 1.22
N LYS A 205 10.50 2.08 1.87
CA LYS A 205 11.90 2.45 1.61
C LYS A 205 12.86 1.28 1.84
N GLU A 206 12.64 0.50 2.89
CA GLU A 206 13.45 -0.67 3.20
C GLU A 206 13.27 -1.79 2.16
N VAL A 207 12.03 -2.07 1.75
CA VAL A 207 11.71 -3.00 0.67
C VAL A 207 12.35 -2.56 -0.65
N ASP A 208 12.27 -1.28 -1.00
CA ASP A 208 12.90 -0.73 -2.20
C ASP A 208 14.43 -0.82 -2.13
N ARG A 209 15.02 -0.72 -0.93
CA ARG A 209 16.47 -0.90 -0.71
C ARG A 209 16.87 -2.37 -0.92
N LEU A 210 16.20 -3.30 -0.23
CA LEU A 210 16.45 -4.74 -0.34
C LEU A 210 16.24 -5.24 -1.77
N THR A 211 15.19 -4.77 -2.46
CA THR A 211 14.92 -5.13 -3.86
C THR A 211 16.09 -4.76 -4.77
N ARG A 212 16.61 -3.53 -4.65
CA ARG A 212 17.75 -3.06 -5.45
C ARG A 212 19.03 -3.84 -5.13
N GLU A 213 19.26 -4.15 -3.86
CA GLU A 213 20.42 -4.91 -3.41
C GLU A 213 20.40 -6.35 -3.95
N ILE A 214 19.24 -7.02 -3.86
CA ILE A 214 19.05 -8.36 -4.44
C ILE A 214 19.23 -8.31 -5.95
N GLN A 215 18.60 -7.37 -6.65
CA GLN A 215 18.75 -7.24 -8.11
C GLN A 215 20.21 -7.00 -8.53
N HIS A 216 20.97 -6.22 -7.76
CA HIS A 216 22.40 -6.03 -7.98
C HIS A 216 23.15 -7.35 -7.85
N LYS A 217 22.94 -8.09 -6.76
CA LYS A 217 23.60 -9.39 -6.53
C LYS A 217 23.22 -10.44 -7.56
N LEU A 218 21.97 -10.49 -8.01
CA LEU A 218 21.55 -11.39 -9.08
C LEU A 218 22.34 -11.13 -10.38
N LYS A 219 22.63 -9.86 -10.71
CA LYS A 219 23.50 -9.51 -11.85
C LYS A 219 24.95 -9.94 -11.64
N GLU A 220 25.47 -9.84 -10.42
CA GLU A 220 26.80 -10.34 -10.08
C GLU A 220 26.88 -11.86 -10.25
N ILE A 221 25.83 -12.59 -9.86
CA ILE A 221 25.71 -14.03 -10.09
C ILE A 221 25.76 -14.34 -11.58
N ASP A 222 24.93 -13.69 -12.40
CA ASP A 222 24.94 -13.88 -13.86
C ASP A 222 26.35 -13.61 -14.46
N SER A 223 27.08 -12.61 -13.95
CA SER A 223 28.46 -12.32 -14.37
C SER A 223 29.46 -13.41 -13.94
N ALA A 224 29.35 -13.91 -12.71
CA ALA A 224 30.21 -14.99 -12.20
C ALA A 224 29.97 -16.30 -12.98
N VAL A 225 28.71 -16.64 -13.24
CA VAL A 225 28.31 -17.78 -14.08
C VAL A 225 28.87 -17.66 -15.49
N SER A 226 28.77 -16.49 -16.11
CA SER A 226 29.33 -16.26 -17.46
C SER A 226 30.86 -16.44 -17.51
N LYS A 227 31.55 -16.19 -16.39
CA LYS A 227 33.00 -16.38 -16.23
C LYS A 227 33.36 -17.80 -15.76
N HIS A 228 32.39 -18.70 -15.62
CA HIS A 228 32.56 -20.05 -15.07
C HIS A 228 33.08 -20.08 -13.63
N ASP A 229 32.90 -18.99 -12.86
CA ASP A 229 33.26 -18.91 -11.45
C ASP A 229 32.07 -19.34 -10.57
N ILE A 230 31.82 -20.64 -10.53
CA ILE A 230 30.63 -21.21 -9.88
C ILE A 230 30.68 -21.03 -8.36
N ASN A 231 31.85 -21.15 -7.74
CA ASN A 231 32.01 -21.02 -6.29
C ASN A 231 31.62 -19.61 -5.83
N ARG A 232 32.08 -18.58 -6.55
CA ARG A 232 31.71 -17.20 -6.23
C ARG A 232 30.22 -16.96 -6.43
N ALA A 233 29.63 -17.56 -7.45
CA ALA A 233 28.21 -17.44 -7.74
C ALA A 233 27.34 -18.07 -6.62
N GLU A 234 27.74 -19.23 -6.08
CA GLU A 234 27.08 -19.88 -4.94
C GLU A 234 27.18 -19.03 -3.66
N GLU A 235 28.33 -18.40 -3.40
CA GLU A 235 28.51 -17.50 -2.25
C GLU A 235 27.54 -16.29 -2.32
N ILE A 236 27.48 -15.62 -3.48
CA ILE A 236 26.58 -14.48 -3.69
C ILE A 236 25.12 -14.92 -3.60
N TYR A 237 24.78 -16.13 -4.07
CA TYR A 237 23.44 -16.69 -3.93
C TYR A 237 23.02 -16.83 -2.46
N GLY A 238 23.92 -17.30 -1.59
CA GLY A 238 23.66 -17.36 -0.15
C GLY A 238 23.36 -15.99 0.46
N GLU A 239 24.06 -14.93 0.03
CA GLU A 239 23.77 -13.56 0.46
C GLU A 239 22.38 -13.08 -0.03
N VAL A 240 21.99 -13.44 -1.25
CA VAL A 240 20.66 -13.15 -1.80
C VAL A 240 19.56 -13.81 -0.97
N GLU A 241 19.73 -15.07 -0.55
CA GLU A 241 18.77 -15.75 0.32
C GLU A 241 18.62 -15.06 1.68
N GLN A 242 19.73 -14.60 2.27
CA GLN A 242 19.69 -13.84 3.52
C GLN A 242 18.91 -12.53 3.37
N LEU A 243 19.18 -11.77 2.30
CA LEU A 243 18.45 -10.53 2.01
C LEU A 243 16.96 -10.80 1.76
N TYR A 244 16.64 -11.89 1.05
CA TYR A 244 15.27 -12.31 0.78
C TYR A 244 14.50 -12.68 2.05
N ASN A 245 15.17 -13.34 3.00
CA ASN A 245 14.55 -13.71 4.28
C ASN A 245 14.27 -12.50 5.17
N ASN A 246 14.97 -11.38 4.97
CA ASN A 246 14.73 -10.12 5.68
C ASN A 246 13.55 -9.30 5.10
N PHE A 247 12.87 -9.78 4.05
CA PHE A 247 11.69 -9.09 3.52
C PHE A 247 10.52 -9.12 4.53
N PRO A 248 9.85 -7.98 4.78
CA PRO A 248 8.66 -7.96 5.62
C PRO A 248 7.53 -8.79 5.01
N GLU A 249 6.80 -9.55 5.84
CA GLU A 249 5.69 -10.41 5.40
C GLU A 249 4.55 -9.63 4.72
N SER A 250 4.34 -8.37 5.09
CA SER A 250 3.32 -7.52 4.50
C SER A 250 3.52 -7.19 3.01
N TYR A 251 4.68 -7.56 2.43
CA TYR A 251 5.03 -7.34 1.02
C TYR A 251 5.10 -8.66 0.24
N ALA A 252 4.09 -9.52 0.44
CA ALA A 252 4.03 -10.83 -0.19
C ALA A 252 4.14 -10.79 -1.72
N VAL A 253 3.55 -9.78 -2.38
CA VAL A 253 3.62 -9.62 -3.85
C VAL A 253 5.04 -9.36 -4.32
N ASN A 254 5.75 -8.36 -3.76
CA ASN A 254 7.16 -8.09 -4.08
C ASN A 254 8.04 -9.30 -3.78
N LYS A 255 7.78 -9.97 -2.65
CA LYS A 255 8.50 -11.18 -2.24
C LYS A 255 8.28 -12.34 -3.22
N ALA A 256 7.10 -12.49 -3.81
CA ALA A 256 6.85 -13.49 -4.86
C ALA A 256 7.60 -13.15 -6.16
N LEU A 257 7.56 -11.89 -6.61
CA LEU A 257 8.28 -11.44 -7.81
C LEU A 257 9.79 -11.67 -7.70
N ILE A 258 10.39 -11.29 -6.57
CA ILE A 258 11.82 -11.51 -6.33
C ILE A 258 12.15 -12.99 -6.30
N LYS A 259 11.27 -13.82 -5.71
CA LYS A 259 11.46 -15.28 -5.67
C LYS A 259 11.55 -15.87 -7.07
N THR A 260 10.71 -15.43 -8.00
CA THR A 260 10.78 -15.89 -9.41
C THR A 260 12.17 -15.63 -9.99
N HIS A 261 12.71 -14.42 -9.83
CA HIS A 261 14.06 -14.09 -10.33
C HIS A 261 15.16 -14.91 -9.64
N ILE A 262 15.03 -15.20 -8.35
CA ILE A 262 15.97 -16.06 -7.62
C ILE A 262 15.95 -17.49 -8.19
N LEU A 263 14.76 -18.02 -8.50
CA LEU A 263 14.61 -19.34 -9.09
C LEU A 263 15.21 -19.42 -10.50
N ASP A 264 14.99 -18.42 -11.34
CA ASP A 264 15.58 -18.36 -12.69
C ASP A 264 17.11 -18.43 -12.64
N VAL A 265 17.72 -17.72 -11.68
CA VAL A 265 19.18 -17.73 -11.49
C VAL A 265 19.66 -19.06 -10.94
N TYR A 266 18.91 -19.68 -10.02
CA TYR A 266 19.22 -21.00 -9.49
C TYR A 266 19.18 -22.11 -10.57
N GLU A 267 18.20 -22.07 -11.48
CA GLU A 267 18.12 -23.00 -12.61
C GLU A 267 19.32 -22.88 -13.54
N LYS A 268 19.80 -21.65 -13.82
CA LYS A 268 21.03 -21.43 -14.59
C LYS A 268 22.25 -22.00 -13.88
N LEU A 269 22.41 -21.75 -12.58
CA LEU A 269 23.53 -22.25 -11.78
C LEU A 269 23.59 -23.78 -11.78
N THR A 270 22.45 -24.44 -11.55
CA THR A 270 22.37 -25.90 -11.52
C THR A 270 22.58 -26.53 -12.89
N SER A 271 22.22 -25.85 -13.98
CA SER A 271 22.46 -26.32 -15.35
C SER A 271 23.94 -26.29 -15.74
N GLN A 272 24.72 -25.34 -15.23
CA GLN A 272 26.17 -25.22 -15.49
C GLN A 272 27.03 -26.19 -14.67
N LYS A 273 26.44 -26.82 -13.64
CA LYS A 273 27.13 -27.79 -12.76
C LYS A 273 27.09 -29.23 -13.29
N LYS A 274 26.25 -29.48 -14.30
CA LYS A 274 26.12 -30.79 -14.97
C LYS A 274 27.18 -30.95 -16.05
#